data_AF-A0A9D2QGI7-F1
#
_entry.id   AF-A0A9D2QGI7-F1
#
_cell.length_a   1.000
_cell.length_b   1.000
_cell.length_c   1.000
_cell.angle_alpha   90.00
_cell.angle_beta   90.00
_cell.angle_gamma   90.00
#
_symmetry.space_group_name_H-M   'P 1'
#
loop_
_entity.id
_entity.type
_entity.pdbx_description
1 polymer ?
#
loop_
_entity_poly.entity_id
_entity_poly.type
_entity_poly.pdbx_seq_one_letter_code
_entity_poly.pdbx_strand_id
1 'polypeptide(L)'
;PKEKVIPAFLDFCGDEVLIGHNLPFDYGFVRNQAKLFGLSFEKQGIDTLKIARSVHKGRQSNSLEALCTRYSIVNSSAHRAYHDALATAKLYQTLAHYYENFQPQLFQPTALSVFSGTMGQGAAGTADVPATPKQIGFISRLAVQKNVTVTWDVKKLTKSQASGLIEKLLAGQQP
;
A
#
# COMPACT_ATOMS: atom_id res chain seq x y z
N PRO A 1 -24.23 -6.75 2.92
CA PRO A 1 -23.73 -5.87 4.00
C PRO A 1 -22.33 -6.28 4.44
N LYS A 2 -21.46 -5.32 4.78
CA LYS A 2 -20.06 -5.57 5.15
C LYS A 2 -19.93 -6.48 6.37
N GLU A 3 -20.90 -6.40 7.28
CA GLU A 3 -21.00 -7.16 8.54
C GLU A 3 -21.11 -8.67 8.32
N LYS A 4 -21.63 -9.10 7.16
CA LYS A 4 -21.71 -10.53 6.79
C LYS A 4 -20.57 -10.95 5.86
N VAL A 5 -20.11 -10.04 4.99
CA VAL A 5 -19.10 -10.35 3.98
C VAL A 5 -17.71 -10.47 4.58
N ILE A 6 -17.35 -9.59 5.52
CA ILE A 6 -16.02 -9.61 6.14
C ILE A 6 -15.78 -10.91 6.91
N PRO A 7 -16.66 -11.35 7.84
CA PRO A 7 -16.46 -12.64 8.53
C PRO A 7 -16.40 -13.82 7.55
N ALA A 8 -17.33 -13.90 6.59
CA ALA A 8 -17.34 -14.97 5.61
C ALA A 8 -16.09 -15.00 4.72
N PHE A 9 -15.52 -13.84 4.38
CA PHE A 9 -14.27 -13.74 3.64
C PHE A 9 -13.07 -14.19 4.48
N LEU A 10 -13.02 -13.79 5.74
CA LEU A 10 -11.98 -14.22 6.69
C LEU A 10 -12.01 -15.75 6.85
N ASP A 11 -13.19 -16.33 7.04
CA ASP A 11 -13.39 -17.78 7.14
C ASP A 11 -12.99 -18.49 5.84
N PHE A 12 -13.37 -17.94 4.69
CA PHE A 12 -12.96 -18.45 3.37
C PHE A 12 -11.43 -18.46 3.20
N CYS A 13 -10.73 -17.43 3.70
CA CYS A 13 -9.28 -17.39 3.66
C CYS A 13 -8.61 -18.41 4.60
N GLY A 14 -9.30 -18.92 5.64
CA GLY A 14 -8.80 -19.96 6.54
C GLY A 14 -7.39 -19.70 7.07
N ASP A 15 -6.47 -20.65 6.86
CA ASP A 15 -5.02 -20.55 7.14
C ASP A 15 -4.17 -20.39 5.86
N GLU A 16 -4.82 -20.22 4.70
CA GLU A 16 -4.15 -20.13 3.41
C GLU A 16 -3.30 -18.86 3.26
N VAL A 17 -2.27 -18.98 2.41
CA VAL A 17 -1.38 -17.90 2.02
C VAL A 17 -2.06 -17.00 0.99
N LEU A 18 -2.00 -15.69 1.22
CA LEU A 18 -2.57 -14.72 0.28
C LEU A 18 -1.59 -14.38 -0.83
N ILE A 19 -2.05 -14.34 -2.08
CA ILE A 19 -1.26 -13.91 -3.22
C ILE A 19 -1.91 -12.66 -3.82
N GLY A 20 -1.11 -11.63 -4.08
CA GLY A 20 -1.61 -10.38 -4.62
C GLY A 20 -0.57 -9.58 -5.40
N HIS A 21 -1.02 -8.49 -6.01
CA HIS A 21 -0.17 -7.50 -6.66
C HIS A 21 -0.27 -6.21 -5.87
N ASN A 22 0.81 -5.78 -5.21
CA ASN A 22 0.77 -4.74 -4.18
C ASN A 22 -0.08 -5.14 -2.95
N LEU A 23 0.02 -6.42 -2.57
CA LEU A 23 -0.81 -7.07 -1.54
C LEU A 23 -0.98 -6.30 -0.21
N PRO A 24 0.03 -5.57 0.33
CA PRO A 24 -0.16 -4.77 1.55
C PRO A 24 -1.28 -3.71 1.46
N PHE A 25 -1.62 -3.24 0.25
CA PHE A 25 -2.70 -2.30 0.03
C PHE A 25 -4.06 -2.95 0.31
N ASP A 26 -4.41 -4.01 -0.42
CA ASP A 26 -5.68 -4.72 -0.27
C ASP A 26 -5.82 -5.35 1.12
N TYR A 27 -4.75 -5.96 1.63
CA TYR A 27 -4.71 -6.53 2.98
C TYR A 27 -5.00 -5.49 4.06
N GLY A 28 -4.53 -4.25 3.88
CA GLY A 28 -4.80 -3.15 4.81
C GLY A 28 -6.28 -2.82 4.92
N PHE A 29 -7.02 -2.81 3.81
CA PHE A 29 -8.47 -2.59 3.83
C PHE A 29 -9.20 -3.69 4.58
N VAL A 30 -8.91 -4.95 4.25
CA VAL A 30 -9.59 -6.10 4.89
C VAL A 30 -9.27 -6.15 6.38
N ARG A 31 -7.99 -6.00 6.77
CA ARG A 31 -7.57 -6.02 8.17
C ARG A 31 -8.21 -4.88 8.98
N ASN A 32 -8.33 -3.69 8.40
CA ASN A 32 -8.99 -2.58 9.07
C ASN A 32 -10.49 -2.84 9.25
N GLN A 33 -11.16 -3.40 8.25
CA GLN A 33 -12.59 -3.77 8.40
C GLN A 33 -12.78 -4.90 9.42
N ALA A 34 -11.90 -5.91 9.44
CA ALA A 34 -11.93 -6.98 10.44
C ALA A 34 -11.81 -6.42 11.87
N LYS A 35 -10.87 -5.48 12.09
CA LYS A 35 -10.69 -4.80 13.38
C LYS A 35 -11.94 -4.07 13.85
N LEU A 36 -12.70 -3.43 12.95
CA LEU A 36 -13.96 -2.76 13.30
C LEU A 36 -15.02 -3.73 13.84
N PHE A 37 -14.92 -5.02 13.48
CA PHE A 37 -15.78 -6.09 13.98
C PHE A 37 -15.15 -6.89 15.12
N GLY A 38 -14.01 -6.45 15.66
CA GLY A 38 -13.28 -7.16 16.72
C GLY A 38 -12.60 -8.46 16.24
N LEU A 39 -12.44 -8.63 14.93
CA LEU A 39 -11.80 -9.82 14.34
C LEU A 39 -10.32 -9.54 14.05
N SER A 40 -9.48 -10.55 14.25
CA SER A 40 -8.10 -10.55 13.78
C SER A 40 -8.02 -11.08 12.35
N PHE A 41 -7.13 -10.51 11.55
CA PHE A 41 -6.84 -11.00 10.21
C PHE A 41 -5.34 -10.90 9.99
N GLU A 42 -4.60 -11.83 10.59
CA GLU A 42 -3.15 -11.95 10.45
C GLU A 42 -2.84 -13.07 9.46
N LYS A 43 -2.13 -12.74 8.39
CA LYS A 43 -1.87 -13.66 7.27
C LYS A 43 -0.44 -13.61 6.78
N GLN A 44 0.00 -14.70 6.17
CA GLN A 44 1.17 -14.70 5.32
C GLN A 44 0.75 -14.43 3.87
N GLY A 45 1.65 -13.84 3.09
CA GLY A 45 1.38 -13.62 1.69
C GLY A 45 2.60 -13.41 0.83
N ILE A 46 2.36 -13.49 -0.48
CA ILE A 46 3.33 -13.31 -1.55
C ILE A 46 2.88 -12.15 -2.43
N ASP A 47 3.77 -11.18 -2.59
CA ASP A 47 3.50 -9.96 -3.37
C ASP A 47 4.22 -10.00 -4.72
N THR A 48 3.45 -10.24 -5.78
CA THR A 48 3.97 -10.30 -7.16
C THR A 48 4.61 -9.00 -7.61
N LEU A 49 4.25 -7.85 -7.03
CA LEU A 49 4.89 -6.57 -7.33
C LEU A 49 6.33 -6.54 -6.76
N LYS A 50 6.55 -7.10 -5.57
CA LYS A 50 7.91 -7.21 -5.00
C LYS A 50 8.78 -8.14 -5.83
N ILE A 51 8.22 -9.29 -6.23
CA ILE A 51 8.90 -10.23 -7.13
C ILE A 51 9.27 -9.51 -8.43
N ALA A 52 8.30 -8.88 -9.10
CA ALA A 52 8.51 -8.14 -10.34
C ALA A 52 9.58 -7.06 -10.22
N ARG A 53 9.58 -6.27 -9.13
CA ARG A 53 10.61 -5.24 -8.88
C ARG A 53 12.00 -5.84 -8.70
N SER A 54 12.11 -7.03 -8.11
CA SER A 54 13.40 -7.71 -7.93
C SER A 54 13.93 -8.30 -9.24
N VAL A 55 13.07 -8.95 -10.03
CA VAL A 55 13.49 -9.61 -11.28
C VAL A 55 13.62 -8.61 -12.45
N HIS A 56 12.89 -7.50 -12.42
CA HIS A 56 12.87 -6.48 -13.49
C HIS A 56 13.44 -5.14 -13.04
N LYS A 57 14.68 -5.14 -12.53
CA LYS A 57 15.38 -3.92 -12.11
C LYS A 57 15.51 -2.93 -13.26
N GLY A 58 15.31 -1.64 -12.98
CA GLY A 58 15.51 -0.54 -13.94
C GLY A 58 14.38 -0.32 -14.95
N ARG A 59 13.22 -0.95 -14.78
CA ARG A 59 12.09 -0.79 -15.70
C ARG A 59 11.15 0.36 -15.33
N GLN A 60 10.54 0.94 -16.36
CA GLN A 60 9.64 2.09 -16.26
C GLN A 60 8.35 1.78 -15.49
N SER A 61 7.76 0.59 -15.67
CA SER A 61 6.55 0.18 -14.97
C SER A 61 6.57 -1.30 -14.60
N ASN A 62 6.07 -1.59 -13.40
CA ASN A 62 5.78 -2.92 -12.88
C ASN A 62 4.30 -3.02 -12.46
N SER A 63 3.41 -2.22 -13.06
CA SER A 63 1.97 -2.38 -12.85
C SER A 63 1.50 -3.76 -13.35
N LEU A 64 0.40 -4.26 -12.77
CA LEU A 64 -0.20 -5.52 -13.19
C LEU A 64 -0.46 -5.53 -14.71
N GLU A 65 -0.99 -4.44 -15.26
CA GLU A 65 -1.24 -4.28 -16.70
C GLU A 65 0.05 -4.38 -17.52
N ALA A 66 1.10 -3.65 -17.15
CA ALA A 66 2.38 -3.68 -17.86
C ALA A 66 3.02 -5.09 -17.83
N LEU A 67 2.88 -5.80 -16.71
CA LEU A 67 3.37 -7.17 -16.57
C LEU A 67 2.51 -8.15 -17.38
N CYS A 68 1.18 -8.01 -17.38
CA CYS A 68 0.30 -8.84 -18.19
C CYS A 68 0.63 -8.71 -19.68
N THR A 69 0.81 -7.48 -20.17
CA THR A 69 1.22 -7.23 -21.55
C THR A 69 2.58 -7.86 -21.87
N ARG A 70 3.56 -7.76 -20.96
CA ARG A 70 4.89 -8.36 -21.16
C ARG A 70 4.85 -9.88 -21.26
N TYR A 71 4.05 -10.54 -20.42
CA TYR A 71 3.97 -11.99 -20.35
C TYR A 71 2.86 -12.57 -21.22
N SER A 72 2.25 -11.77 -22.09
CA SER A 72 1.12 -12.17 -22.94
C SER A 72 -0.04 -12.79 -22.15
N ILE A 73 -0.28 -12.30 -20.92
CA ILE A 73 -1.39 -12.73 -20.07
C ILE A 73 -2.64 -11.94 -20.48
N VAL A 74 -3.65 -12.65 -20.98
CA VAL A 74 -4.92 -12.05 -21.37
C VAL A 74 -5.73 -11.66 -20.13
N ASN A 75 -5.92 -10.35 -19.94
CA ASN A 75 -6.87 -9.77 -18.98
C ASN A 75 -8.00 -9.07 -19.75
N SER A 76 -8.97 -9.85 -20.22
CA SER A 76 -10.06 -9.39 -21.10
C SER A 76 -11.04 -8.40 -20.44
N SER A 77 -10.96 -8.20 -19.13
CA SER A 77 -11.81 -7.27 -18.39
C SER A 77 -11.01 -6.65 -17.25
N ALA A 78 -9.91 -5.99 -17.61
CA ALA A 78 -9.08 -5.23 -16.69
C ALA A 78 -9.94 -4.28 -15.83
N HIS A 79 -9.51 -4.06 -14.58
CA HIS A 79 -10.19 -3.22 -13.57
C HIS A 79 -11.38 -3.86 -12.86
N ARG A 80 -11.72 -5.12 -13.18
CA ARG A 80 -12.64 -5.92 -12.37
C ARG A 80 -11.82 -6.73 -11.38
N ALA A 81 -12.10 -6.59 -10.09
CA ALA A 81 -11.36 -7.27 -9.01
C ALA A 81 -11.14 -8.78 -9.24
N TYR A 82 -12.18 -9.48 -9.72
CA TYR A 82 -12.07 -10.90 -10.08
C TYR A 82 -11.06 -11.17 -11.20
N HIS A 83 -11.09 -10.39 -12.27
CA HIS A 83 -10.18 -10.56 -13.41
C HIS A 83 -8.75 -10.14 -13.05
N ASP A 84 -8.58 -9.12 -12.21
CA ASP A 84 -7.27 -8.72 -11.71
C ASP A 84 -6.67 -9.77 -10.77
N ALA A 85 -7.50 -10.43 -9.93
CA ALA A 85 -7.07 -11.57 -9.12
C ALA A 85 -6.64 -12.77 -10.00
N LEU A 86 -7.41 -13.09 -11.03
CA LEU A 86 -7.07 -14.16 -11.99
C LEU A 86 -5.78 -13.85 -12.76
N ALA A 87 -5.63 -12.61 -13.23
CA ALA A 87 -4.42 -12.15 -13.90
C ALA A 87 -3.20 -12.20 -12.97
N THR A 88 -3.37 -11.83 -11.70
CA THR A 88 -2.32 -11.92 -10.68
C THR A 88 -1.90 -13.36 -10.42
N ALA A 89 -2.85 -14.31 -10.36
CA ALA A 89 -2.54 -15.72 -10.20
C ALA A 89 -1.72 -16.27 -11.38
N LYS A 90 -2.13 -15.94 -12.62
CA LYS A 90 -1.38 -16.30 -13.83
C LYS A 90 0.01 -15.66 -13.83
N LEU A 91 0.10 -14.38 -13.47
CA LEU A 91 1.37 -13.66 -13.37
C LEU A 91 2.31 -14.31 -12.35
N TYR A 92 1.79 -14.69 -11.18
CA TYR A 92 2.57 -15.41 -10.18
C TYR A 92 3.14 -16.73 -10.73
N GLN A 93 2.30 -17.55 -11.37
CA GLN A 93 2.73 -18.81 -12.00
C GLN A 93 3.82 -18.57 -13.07
N THR A 94 3.65 -17.55 -13.90
CA THR A 94 4.65 -17.19 -14.90
C THR A 94 5.97 -16.74 -14.27
N LEU A 95 5.92 -15.90 -13.25
CA LEU A 95 7.12 -15.45 -12.52
C LEU A 95 7.81 -16.64 -11.83
N ALA A 96 7.04 -17.54 -11.21
CA ALA A 96 7.58 -18.72 -10.55
C ALA A 96 8.31 -19.63 -11.55
N HIS A 97 7.65 -19.93 -12.68
CA HIS A 97 8.23 -20.74 -13.74
C HIS A 97 9.59 -20.23 -14.22
N TYR A 98 9.75 -18.90 -14.38
CA TYR A 98 10.99 -18.33 -14.89
C TYR A 98 12.05 -18.02 -13.84
N TYR A 99 11.67 -17.70 -12.60
CA TYR A 99 12.59 -17.10 -11.62
C TYR A 99 12.70 -17.84 -10.30
N GLU A 100 11.77 -18.74 -9.96
CA GLU A 100 11.79 -19.44 -8.66
C GLU A 100 13.06 -20.27 -8.48
N ASN A 101 13.51 -20.98 -9.53
CA ASN A 101 14.75 -21.76 -9.49
C ASN A 101 16.01 -20.92 -9.25
N PHE A 102 15.99 -19.64 -9.64
CA PHE A 102 17.14 -18.74 -9.50
C PHE A 102 17.08 -17.90 -8.23
N GLN A 103 15.88 -17.59 -7.74
CA GLN A 103 15.63 -16.72 -6.59
C GLN A 103 14.46 -17.26 -5.73
N PRO A 104 14.58 -18.46 -5.15
CA PRO A 104 13.48 -19.11 -4.43
C PRO A 104 12.99 -18.30 -3.23
N GLN A 105 13.87 -17.50 -2.62
CA GLN A 105 13.54 -16.62 -1.50
C GLN A 105 12.46 -15.57 -1.82
N LEU A 106 12.25 -15.22 -3.09
CA LEU A 106 11.22 -14.26 -3.50
C LEU A 106 9.81 -14.85 -3.52
N PHE A 107 9.71 -16.17 -3.59
CA PHE A 107 8.44 -16.91 -3.71
C PHE A 107 7.98 -17.49 -2.38
N GLN A 108 8.74 -17.26 -1.30
CA GLN A 108 8.38 -17.70 0.04
C GLN A 108 7.33 -16.76 0.66
N PRO A 109 6.29 -17.31 1.33
CA PRO A 109 5.32 -16.51 2.07
C PRO A 109 5.99 -15.68 3.17
N THR A 110 5.57 -14.43 3.30
CA THR A 110 6.05 -13.52 4.36
C THR A 110 4.88 -13.01 5.18
N ALA A 111 5.08 -12.78 6.48
CA ALA A 111 4.06 -12.18 7.33
C ALA A 111 3.63 -10.82 6.75
N LEU A 112 2.32 -10.65 6.54
CA LEU A 112 1.78 -9.42 5.97
C LEU A 112 1.73 -8.33 7.04
N SER A 113 2.51 -7.28 6.80
CA SER A 113 2.41 -6.02 7.52
C SER A 113 1.59 -5.02 6.70
N VAL A 114 0.75 -4.26 7.39
CA VAL A 114 0.09 -3.10 6.78
C VAL A 114 1.11 -1.98 6.64
N PHE A 115 1.05 -1.29 5.51
CA PHE A 115 1.84 -0.09 5.31
C PHE A 115 1.34 0.97 6.30
N SER A 116 2.16 1.36 7.28
CA SER A 116 1.89 2.44 8.23
C SER A 116 1.95 3.84 7.59
N GLY A 117 1.62 3.93 6.29
CA GLY A 117 1.52 5.15 5.51
C GLY A 117 0.08 5.35 5.05
N THR A 118 -0.72 5.98 5.92
CA THR A 118 -1.91 6.79 5.62
C THR A 118 -2.59 6.59 4.27
N MET A 119 -3.69 5.84 4.26
CA MET A 119 -4.90 6.17 3.50
C MET A 119 -6.11 5.82 4.38
N GLY A 120 -6.82 6.85 4.87
CA GLY A 120 -8.20 6.73 5.36
C GLY A 120 -8.42 6.30 6.81
N GLN A 121 -8.46 7.31 7.70
CA GLN A 121 -9.36 7.48 8.86
C GLN A 121 -9.44 6.39 9.94
N GLY A 122 -8.96 6.76 11.14
CA GLY A 122 -9.23 6.05 12.39
C GLY A 122 -8.01 6.02 13.29
N ALA A 123 -7.99 6.93 14.27
CA ALA A 123 -6.90 7.10 15.21
C ALA A 123 -6.64 5.84 16.06
N ALA A 124 -5.39 5.40 16.10
CA ALA A 124 -4.76 4.79 17.28
C ALA A 124 -3.25 4.59 17.02
N GLY A 125 -2.45 5.50 17.55
CA GLY A 125 -1.07 5.26 18.00
C GLY A 125 -0.09 4.62 17.00
N THR A 126 0.45 5.41 16.09
CA THR A 126 1.79 5.14 15.53
C THR A 126 2.70 6.29 15.91
N ALA A 127 3.82 6.01 16.57
CA ALA A 127 4.82 7.00 16.92
C ALA A 127 5.17 7.85 15.67
N ASP A 128 5.00 9.15 15.81
CA ASP A 128 4.93 10.07 14.69
C ASP A 128 6.35 10.29 14.14
N VAL A 129 6.62 9.80 12.92
CA VAL A 129 7.95 9.86 12.28
C VAL A 129 8.27 11.31 11.89
N PRO A 130 9.53 11.77 11.97
CA PRO A 130 9.90 13.12 11.56
C PRO A 130 9.47 13.45 10.12
N ALA A 131 9.10 14.70 9.89
CA ALA A 131 8.71 15.20 8.59
C ALA A 131 9.84 15.03 7.56
N THR A 132 9.46 14.69 6.33
CA THR A 132 10.45 14.53 5.25
C THR A 132 11.01 15.89 4.81
N PRO A 133 12.26 15.96 4.31
CA PRO A 133 12.83 17.22 3.80
C PRO A 133 12.00 17.88 2.70
N LYS A 134 11.30 17.08 1.88
CA LYS A 134 10.37 17.57 0.85
C LYS A 134 9.16 18.28 1.45
N GLN A 135 8.57 17.73 2.51
CA GLN A 135 7.43 18.35 3.19
C GLN A 135 7.85 19.65 3.87
N ILE A 136 8.98 19.67 4.56
CA ILE A 136 9.53 20.89 5.19
C ILE A 136 9.76 21.97 4.13
N GLY A 137 10.44 21.63 3.03
CA GLY A 137 10.71 22.58 1.94
C GLY A 137 9.43 23.10 1.27
N PHE A 138 8.38 22.28 1.17
CA PHE A 138 7.09 22.72 0.64
C PHE A 138 6.40 23.71 1.58
N ILE A 139 6.33 23.39 2.88
CA ILE A 139 5.75 24.26 3.90
C ILE A 139 6.45 25.63 3.94
N SER A 140 7.79 25.65 3.93
CA SER A 140 8.55 26.91 3.94
C SER A 140 8.24 27.79 2.75
N ARG A 141 8.12 27.22 1.54
CA ARG A 141 7.72 27.98 0.34
C ARG A 141 6.29 28.51 0.46
N LEU A 142 5.38 27.70 1.00
CA LEU A 142 3.97 28.06 1.14
C LEU A 142 3.75 29.18 2.16
N ALA A 143 4.50 29.17 3.26
CA ALA A 143 4.49 30.23 4.26
C ALA A 143 4.95 31.58 3.69
N VAL A 144 6.04 31.58 2.91
CA VAL A 144 6.52 32.78 2.19
C VAL A 144 5.49 33.28 1.20
N GLN A 145 4.92 32.37 0.39
CA GLN A 145 3.93 32.73 -0.63
C GLN A 145 2.66 33.35 -0.04
N LYS A 146 2.23 32.88 1.13
CA LYS A 146 1.01 33.34 1.81
C LYS A 146 1.27 34.49 2.79
N ASN A 147 2.51 34.96 2.90
CA ASN A 147 2.94 36.00 3.85
C ASN A 147 2.52 35.67 5.30
N VAL A 148 2.59 34.39 5.68
CA VAL A 148 2.23 33.90 7.01
C VAL A 148 3.51 33.63 7.79
N THR A 149 3.66 34.31 8.93
CA THR A 149 4.70 33.97 9.91
C THR A 149 4.29 32.69 10.60
N VAL A 150 5.12 31.65 10.53
CA VAL A 150 4.85 30.45 11.30
C VAL A 150 5.96 30.09 12.27
N THR A 151 5.53 29.77 13.49
CA THR A 151 6.33 29.47 14.66
C THR A 151 6.36 27.96 14.93
N TRP A 152 7.04 27.18 14.09
CA TRP A 152 7.32 25.76 14.38
C TRP A 152 8.82 25.47 14.43
N ASP A 153 9.20 24.49 15.23
CA ASP A 153 10.55 23.94 15.24
C ASP A 153 10.67 22.89 14.12
N VAL A 154 11.39 23.26 13.06
CA VAL A 154 11.64 22.42 11.88
C VAL A 154 12.23 21.05 12.24
N LYS A 155 12.95 20.94 13.37
CA LYS A 155 13.59 19.69 13.81
C LYS A 155 12.66 18.76 14.57
N LYS A 156 11.50 19.25 15.05
CA LYS A 156 10.54 18.46 15.85
C LYS A 156 9.24 18.17 15.12
N LEU A 157 9.10 18.66 13.88
CA LEU A 157 7.88 18.50 13.11
C LEU A 157 7.72 17.05 12.63
N THR A 158 6.56 16.46 12.91
CA THR A 158 6.24 15.11 12.47
C THR A 158 5.58 15.10 11.10
N LYS A 159 5.54 13.93 10.44
CA LYS A 159 4.90 13.78 9.14
C LYS A 159 3.41 14.13 9.18
N SER A 160 2.71 13.75 10.25
CA SER A 160 1.28 14.08 10.45
C SER A 160 1.08 15.58 10.63
N GLN A 161 1.89 16.20 11.50
CA GLN A 161 1.84 17.65 11.73
C GLN A 161 2.15 18.44 10.46
N ALA A 162 3.14 18.00 9.68
CA ALA A 162 3.50 18.61 8.40
C ALA A 162 2.33 18.55 7.39
N SER A 163 1.67 17.40 7.26
CA SER A 163 0.50 17.28 6.37
C SER A 163 -0.66 18.19 6.81
N GLY A 164 -0.98 18.24 8.10
CA GLY A 164 -2.03 19.13 8.62
C GLY A 164 -1.72 20.62 8.43
N LEU A 165 -0.45 21.02 8.58
CA LEU A 165 -0.02 22.40 8.32
C LEU A 165 -0.14 22.78 6.84
N ILE A 166 0.23 21.86 5.94
CA ILE A 166 0.07 22.08 4.49
C ILE A 166 -1.38 22.34 4.15
N GLU A 167 -2.30 21.53 4.67
CA GLU A 167 -3.74 21.70 4.42
C GLU A 167 -4.28 23.02 4.95
N LYS A 168 -3.91 23.41 6.19
CA LYS A 168 -4.30 24.71 6.78
C LYS A 168 -3.80 25.90 5.95
N LEU A 169 -2.52 25.88 5.56
CA LEU A 169 -1.93 26.95 4.78
C LEU A 169 -2.51 27.04 3.35
N LEU A 170 -2.85 25.89 2.74
CA LEU A 170 -3.57 25.85 1.47
C LEU A 170 -4.99 26.42 1.60
N ALA A 171 -5.67 26.12 2.69
CA ALA A 171 -6.99 26.66 3.03
C ALA A 171 -6.96 28.15 3.45
N GLY A 172 -5.77 28.77 3.55
CA GLY A 172 -5.60 30.17 3.98
C GLY A 172 -5.86 30.40 5.47
N GLN A 173 -5.95 29.34 6.27
CA GLN A 173 -6.06 29.44 7.71
C GLN A 173 -4.67 29.66 8.30
N GLN A 174 -4.55 30.66 9.18
CA GLN A 174 -3.31 30.83 9.92
C GLN A 174 -3.14 29.65 10.89
N PRO A 175 -1.96 29.03 10.94
CA PRO A 175 -1.67 27.87 11.76
C PRO A 175 -1.65 28.18 13.25
#